data_AF-H0ACK9-F1
#
_entry.id   AF-H0ACK9-F1
#
_cell.length_a   1.000
_cell.length_b   1.000
_cell.length_c   1.000
_cell.angle_alpha   90.00
_cell.angle_beta   90.00
_cell.angle_gamma   90.00
#
_symmetry.space_group_name_H-M   'P 1'
#
loop_
_entity.id
_entity.type
_entity.pdbx_description
1 polymer ?
#
loop_
_entity_poly.entity_id
_entity_poly.type
_entity_poly.pdbx_seq_one_letter_code
_entity_poly.pdbx_strand_id
1 'polypeptide(L)'
;MDEFQQKAVDFAEKNNLDAPTEFRALDFISEAGEIIKDITKSGNYGRNPEDITVKSDEIGELLFSLFLLADDLGIDAEQAFEEALEKYRDRVRQKGGPGSK
;
A
#
# COMPACT_ATOMS: atom_id res chain seq x y z
N MET A 1 -1.59 -8.93 -14.90
CA MET A 1 -0.78 -8.63 -13.72
C MET A 1 0.11 -7.46 -14.09
N ASP A 2 0.05 -6.41 -13.29
CA ASP A 2 0.92 -5.23 -13.38
C ASP A 2 2.42 -5.60 -13.37
N GLU A 3 3.26 -4.79 -14.03
CA GLU A 3 4.72 -5.04 -14.09
C GLU A 3 5.37 -5.02 -12.70
N PHE A 4 4.93 -4.13 -11.80
CA PHE A 4 5.47 -4.04 -10.45
C PHE A 4 4.96 -5.16 -9.55
N GLN A 5 3.68 -5.55 -9.67
CA GLN A 5 3.16 -6.71 -8.96
C GLN A 5 3.91 -7.99 -9.36
N GLN A 6 4.06 -8.24 -10.67
CA GLN A 6 4.79 -9.42 -11.15
C GLN A 6 6.24 -9.41 -10.66
N LYS A 7 6.91 -8.25 -10.69
CA LYS A 7 8.28 -8.12 -10.19
C LYS A 7 8.41 -8.41 -8.69
N ALA A 8 7.41 -8.06 -7.88
CA ALA A 8 7.37 -8.40 -6.46
C ALA A 8 7.22 -9.91 -6.25
N VAL A 9 6.29 -10.54 -6.96
CA VAL A 9 6.04 -11.99 -6.92
C VAL A 9 7.30 -12.76 -7.34
N ASP A 10 7.89 -12.45 -8.50
CA ASP A 10 9.10 -13.09 -8.99
C ASP A 10 10.26 -12.98 -7.99
N PHE A 11 10.39 -11.82 -7.33
CA PHE A 11 11.40 -11.60 -6.31
C PHE A 11 11.13 -12.46 -5.06
N ALA A 12 9.89 -12.55 -4.60
CA ALA A 12 9.52 -13.36 -3.44
C ALA A 12 9.77 -14.85 -3.70
N GLU A 13 9.32 -15.37 -4.85
CA GLU A 13 9.53 -16.76 -5.26
C GLU A 13 11.02 -17.10 -5.36
N LYS A 14 11.81 -16.26 -6.04
CA LYS A 14 13.25 -16.47 -6.21
C LYS A 14 14.01 -16.54 -4.88
N ASN A 15 13.52 -15.85 -3.85
CA ASN A 15 14.16 -15.77 -2.55
C ASN A 15 13.49 -16.66 -1.48
N ASN A 16 12.51 -17.50 -1.86
CA ASN A 16 11.76 -18.37 -0.95
C ASN A 16 11.10 -17.59 0.21
N LEU A 17 10.49 -16.45 -0.11
CA LEU A 17 9.79 -15.60 0.87
C LEU A 17 8.33 -15.99 1.05
N ASP A 18 7.99 -17.26 0.85
CA ASP A 18 6.63 -17.78 0.93
C ASP A 18 6.04 -17.61 2.34
N ALA A 19 4.80 -17.16 2.41
CA ALA A 19 4.07 -17.00 3.66
C ALA A 19 2.57 -17.27 3.44
N PRO A 20 1.84 -17.75 4.46
CA PRO A 20 0.37 -17.82 4.40
C PRO A 20 -0.25 -16.43 4.17
N THR A 21 -1.39 -16.38 3.50
CA THR A 21 -2.10 -15.13 3.18
C THR A 21 -2.45 -14.30 4.41
N GLU A 22 -2.78 -14.95 5.53
CA GLU A 22 -3.01 -14.25 6.80
C GLU A 22 -1.75 -13.53 7.30
N PHE A 23 -0.57 -14.11 7.05
CA PHE A 23 0.70 -13.48 7.41
C PHE A 23 1.08 -12.37 6.42
N ARG A 24 0.76 -12.50 5.12
CA ARG A 24 0.87 -11.37 4.15
C ARG A 24 0.02 -10.17 4.57
N ALA A 25 -1.18 -10.41 5.07
CA ALA A 25 -2.04 -9.34 5.58
C ALA A 25 -1.45 -8.67 6.84
N LEU A 26 -0.81 -9.45 7.72
CA LEU A 26 -0.10 -8.92 8.89
C LEU A 26 1.16 -8.13 8.51
N ASP A 27 1.87 -8.57 7.47
CA ASP A 27 3.03 -7.88 6.92
C ASP A 27 2.63 -6.51 6.37
N PHE A 28 1.60 -6.47 5.52
CA PHE A 28 1.04 -5.22 4.99
C PHE A 28 0.68 -4.19 6.07
N ILE A 29 0.00 -4.62 7.15
CA ILE A 29 -0.36 -3.68 8.23
C ILE A 29 0.87 -3.28 9.07
N SER A 30 1.88 -4.14 9.17
CA SER A 30 3.13 -3.83 9.84
C SER A 30 3.87 -2.71 9.09
N GLU A 31 4.01 -2.81 7.77
CA GLU A 31 4.66 -1.78 6.94
C GLU A 31 3.91 -0.44 6.99
N ALA A 32 2.57 -0.48 7.00
CA ALA A 32 1.78 0.74 7.21
C ALA A 32 2.05 1.37 8.61
N GLY A 33 2.30 0.54 9.61
CA GLY A 33 2.67 0.96 10.96
C GLY A 33 4.05 1.63 11.03
N GLU A 34 5.01 1.17 10.22
CA GLU A 34 6.35 1.76 10.14
C GLU A 34 6.30 3.18 9.57
N ILE A 35 5.50 3.41 8.52
CA ILE A 35 5.23 4.77 8.00
C ILE A 35 4.64 5.68 9.09
N ILE A 36 3.65 5.19 9.83
CA ILE A 36 3.02 5.95 10.93
C ILE A 36 4.04 6.28 12.01
N LYS A 37 4.92 5.32 12.34
CA LYS A 37 5.99 5.50 13.32
C LYS A 37 6.95 6.59 12.88
N ASP A 38 7.36 6.62 11.61
CA ASP A 38 8.23 7.65 11.05
C ASP A 38 7.59 9.03 11.16
N ILE A 39 6.35 9.18 10.67
CA ILE A 39 5.57 10.42 10.78
C ILE A 39 5.48 10.90 12.24
N THR A 40 5.15 9.99 13.14
CA THR A 40 4.92 10.31 14.56
C THR A 40 6.22 10.73 15.24
N LYS A 41 7.33 10.04 14.96
CA LYS A 41 8.62 10.33 15.57
C LYS A 41 9.22 11.62 15.02
N SER A 42 9.23 11.80 13.71
CA SER A 42 9.78 13.00 13.07
C SER A 42 8.97 14.24 13.46
N GLY A 43 7.63 14.11 13.53
CA GLY A 43 6.75 15.18 13.98
C GLY A 43 6.78 15.45 15.50
N ASN A 44 7.68 14.80 16.25
CA ASN A 44 7.78 14.88 17.71
C ASN A 44 6.41 14.68 18.39
N TYR A 45 5.68 13.64 17.98
CA TYR A 45 4.33 13.32 18.46
C TYR A 45 3.34 14.48 18.30
N GLY A 46 3.46 15.22 17.19
CA GLY A 46 2.59 16.33 16.82
C GLY A 46 3.05 17.71 17.32
N ARG A 47 4.22 17.80 17.96
CA ARG A 47 4.78 19.09 18.41
C ARG A 47 5.46 19.86 17.27
N ASN A 48 5.95 19.17 16.25
CA ASN A 48 6.68 19.75 15.12
C ASN A 48 6.12 19.21 13.78
N PRO A 49 4.87 19.51 13.40
CA PRO A 49 4.25 18.95 12.19
C PRO A 49 5.00 19.31 10.88
N GLU A 50 5.77 20.39 10.86
CA GLU A 50 6.62 20.82 9.76
C GLU A 50 7.86 19.94 9.55
N ASP A 51 8.26 19.18 10.58
CA ASP A 51 9.43 18.29 10.56
C ASP A 51 9.06 16.86 10.16
N ILE A 52 7.83 16.61 9.66
CA ILE A 52 7.39 15.27 9.26
C ILE A 52 8.22 14.76 8.08
N THR A 53 8.83 13.58 8.24
CA THR A 53 9.60 12.91 7.20
C THR A 53 9.25 11.43 7.19
N VAL A 54 9.16 10.83 6.01
CA VAL A 54 9.02 9.38 5.83
C VAL A 54 10.10 8.95 4.85
N LYS A 55 10.79 7.85 5.14
CA LYS A 55 11.78 7.33 4.19
C LYS A 55 11.06 6.72 2.98
N SER A 56 11.62 6.90 1.80
CA SER A 56 10.97 6.46 0.55
C SER A 56 10.87 4.94 0.42
N ASP A 57 11.79 4.21 1.04
CA ASP A 57 11.81 2.75 1.09
C ASP A 57 10.60 2.18 1.85
N GLU A 58 10.12 2.84 2.91
CA GLU A 58 8.92 2.44 3.66
C GLU A 58 7.67 2.38 2.75
N ILE A 59 7.55 3.31 1.79
CA ILE A 59 6.48 3.27 0.78
C ILE A 59 6.68 2.08 -0.17
N GLY A 60 7.92 1.77 -0.51
CA GLY A 60 8.27 0.61 -1.33
C GLY A 60 7.95 -0.71 -0.64
N GLU A 61 8.22 -0.83 0.66
CA GLU A 61 7.92 -2.01 1.49
C GLU A 61 6.41 -2.21 1.64
N LEU A 62 5.66 -1.12 1.84
CA LEU A 62 4.19 -1.18 1.83
C LEU A 62 3.63 -1.63 0.47
N LEU A 63 4.18 -1.12 -0.64
CA LEU A 63 3.76 -1.56 -1.98
C LEU A 63 4.11 -3.03 -2.22
N PHE A 64 5.31 -3.45 -1.83
CA PHE A 64 5.77 -4.83 -1.96
C PHE A 64 4.85 -5.80 -1.20
N SER A 65 4.58 -5.53 0.07
CA SER A 65 3.67 -6.37 0.89
C SER A 65 2.24 -6.38 0.34
N LEU A 66 1.73 -5.24 -0.14
CA LEU A 66 0.40 -5.18 -0.78
C LEU A 66 0.33 -5.97 -2.09
N PHE A 67 1.37 -5.95 -2.92
CA PHE A 67 1.41 -6.71 -4.16
C PHE A 67 1.43 -8.22 -3.91
N LEU A 68 2.20 -8.68 -2.93
CA LEU A 68 2.19 -10.10 -2.55
C LEU A 68 0.84 -10.51 -1.97
N LEU A 69 0.20 -9.66 -1.17
CA LEU A 69 -1.14 -9.92 -0.67
C LEU A 69 -2.18 -9.95 -1.80
N ALA A 70 -2.08 -9.06 -2.79
CA ALA A 70 -2.96 -9.05 -3.95
C ALA A 70 -2.81 -10.33 -4.77
N ASP A 71 -1.57 -10.78 -5.00
CA ASP A 71 -1.29 -12.04 -5.70
C ASP A 71 -1.90 -13.25 -4.98
N ASP A 72 -1.68 -13.39 -3.68
CA ASP A 72 -2.27 -14.43 -2.82
C ASP A 72 -3.82 -14.47 -2.92
N LEU A 73 -4.45 -13.30 -3.07
CA LEU A 73 -5.90 -13.15 -3.19
C LEU A 73 -6.41 -13.31 -4.63
N GLY A 74 -5.53 -13.53 -5.61
CA GLY A 74 -5.88 -13.60 -7.03
C GLY A 74 -6.37 -12.27 -7.61
N ILE A 75 -5.91 -11.15 -7.05
CA ILE A 75 -6.28 -9.79 -7.44
C ILE A 75 -5.17 -9.18 -8.31
N ASP A 76 -5.54 -8.68 -9.47
CA ASP A 76 -4.69 -7.81 -10.29
C ASP A 76 -4.73 -6.38 -9.73
N ALA A 77 -3.59 -5.90 -9.23
CA ALA A 77 -3.51 -4.62 -8.53
C ALA A 77 -3.77 -3.41 -9.46
N GLU A 78 -3.31 -3.46 -10.71
CA GLU A 78 -3.54 -2.39 -11.69
C GLU A 78 -5.04 -2.31 -12.06
N GLN A 79 -5.66 -3.45 -12.34
CA GLN A 79 -7.11 -3.49 -12.59
C GLN A 79 -7.90 -2.96 -11.38
N ALA A 80 -7.56 -3.41 -10.16
CA ALA A 80 -8.22 -2.96 -8.94
C ALA A 80 -8.06 -1.44 -8.73
N PHE A 81 -6.90 -0.88 -9.09
CA PHE A 81 -6.64 0.55 -9.00
C PHE A 81 -7.47 1.34 -10.03
N GLU A 82 -7.54 0.89 -11.29
CA GLU A 82 -8.37 1.55 -12.32
C GLU A 82 -9.86 1.54 -11.94
N GLU A 83 -10.37 0.42 -11.42
CA GLU A 83 -11.74 0.34 -10.89
C GLU A 83 -11.98 1.35 -9.74
N ALA A 84 -10.99 1.55 -8.88
CA ALA A 84 -11.07 2.56 -7.81
C ALA A 84 -11.08 3.99 -8.39
N LEU A 85 -10.25 4.27 -9.40
CA LEU A 85 -10.21 5.57 -10.07
C LEU A 85 -11.53 5.90 -10.77
N GLU A 86 -12.15 4.94 -11.47
CA GLU A 86 -13.48 5.15 -12.07
C GLU A 86 -14.52 5.53 -11.02
N LYS A 87 -14.56 4.78 -9.90
CA LYS A 87 -15.44 5.09 -8.77
C LYS A 87 -15.20 6.50 -8.22
N TYR A 88 -13.95 6.94 -8.09
CA TYR A 88 -13.62 8.30 -7.64
C TYR A 88 -14.04 9.37 -8.66
N ARG A 89 -13.80 9.14 -9.96
CA ARG A 89 -14.22 10.07 -11.03
C ARG A 89 -15.74 10.28 -11.02
N ASP A 90 -16.50 9.20 -10.85
CA ASP A 90 -17.96 9.28 -10.78
C ASP A 90 -18.45 10.03 -9.54
N ARG A 91 -17.84 9.80 -8.37
CA ARG A 91 -18.15 10.55 -7.14
C ARG A 91 -17.90 12.05 -7.30
N VAL A 92 -16.77 12.42 -7.88
CA VAL A 92 -16.43 13.83 -8.14
C VAL A 92 -17.48 14.47 -9.05
N ARG A 93 -17.88 13.79 -10.13
CA ARG A 93 -18.90 14.27 -11.09
C ARG A 93 -20.29 14.40 -10.47
N GLN A 94 -20.69 13.47 -9.61
CA GLN A 94 -22.05 13.42 -9.03
C GLN A 94 -22.23 14.26 -7.76
N LYS A 95 -21.19 14.38 -6.92
CA LYS A 95 -21.31 14.94 -5.56
C LYS A 95 -20.39 16.14 -5.29
N GLY A 96 -19.62 16.59 -6.29
CA GLY A 96 -18.69 17.70 -6.14
C GLY A 96 -17.44 17.39 -5.31
N GLY A 97 -17.14 16.11 -5.03
CA GLY A 97 -15.94 15.68 -4.31
C GLY A 97 -15.73 14.16 -4.27
N PRO A 98 -14.51 13.66 -3.96
CA PRO A 98 -14.14 12.24 -4.08
C PRO A 98 -14.58 11.35 -2.90
N GLY A 99 -15.07 11.93 -1.81
CA GLY A 99 -15.42 11.18 -0.59
C GLY A 99 -16.63 10.25 -0.76
N SER A 100 -16.50 9.00 -0.29
CA SER A 100 -17.66 8.16 0.03
C SER A 100 -18.15 8.52 1.43
N LYS A 101 -19.46 8.65 1.61
CA LYS A 101 -20.07 8.39 2.93
C LYS A 101 -20.10 6.89 3.16
#